data_AF-A0A2A6C5U7-F1
#
_entry.id   AF-A0A2A6C5U7-F1
#
_cell.length_a   1.000
_cell.length_b   1.000
_cell.length_c   1.000
_cell.angle_alpha   90.00
_cell.angle_beta   90.00
_cell.angle_gamma   90.00
#
_symmetry.space_group_name_H-M   'P 1'
#
loop_
_entity.id
_entity.type
_entity.pdbx_description
1 polymer ?
#
loop_
_entity_poly.entity_id
_entity_poly.type
_entity_poly.pdbx_seq_one_letter_code
_entity_poly.pdbx_strand_id
1 'polypeptide(L)'
;MPETSLLPPPYEISVELDNGDKLPYDLSKVLMMHHHRAARATQFNIPPGICPQKALQERESRINKQIDARMKDLATLSMPDEYRVKAEIELRALRLSNFQAQIRNEVMHALKRDTTLITALSPFAYRRTKRQSLREARVTENLERHRKIEAEKKRRQEAADRLQHIMEHARRFREFHRSNANTLDKTKKAIVTYFLNSEREKKKEEERKERERMQKLREEDEEGYRKLLDETKARSFRRYEE
;
A
#
# COMPACT_ATOMS: atom_id res chain seq x y z
N MET A 1 -16.92 -34.35 -67.83
CA MET A 1 -17.01 -33.11 -67.04
C MET A 1 -15.61 -32.58 -66.90
N PRO A 2 -15.27 -31.36 -67.38
CA PRO A 2 -13.94 -30.81 -67.12
C PRO A 2 -13.77 -30.66 -65.61
N GLU A 3 -12.65 -31.13 -65.07
CA GLU A 3 -12.35 -31.01 -63.64
C GLU A 3 -12.41 -29.53 -63.24
N THR A 4 -13.38 -29.19 -62.39
CA THR A 4 -13.60 -27.81 -61.91
C THR A 4 -12.63 -27.43 -60.79
N SER A 5 -11.88 -28.40 -60.27
CA SER A 5 -10.91 -28.21 -59.21
C SER A 5 -9.55 -27.85 -59.77
N LEU A 6 -9.00 -26.74 -59.30
CA LEU A 6 -7.60 -26.38 -59.52
C LEU A 6 -6.67 -27.15 -58.57
N LEU A 7 -7.18 -27.89 -57.59
CA LEU A 7 -6.34 -28.65 -56.67
C LEU A 7 -5.93 -30.00 -57.29
N PRO A 8 -4.73 -30.51 -56.98
CA PRO A 8 -4.34 -31.87 -57.32
C PRO A 8 -5.28 -32.89 -56.64
N PRO A 9 -5.35 -34.14 -57.13
CA PRO A 9 -6.06 -35.24 -56.47
C PRO A 9 -5.80 -35.34 -54.95
N PRO A 10 -6.82 -35.70 -54.14
CA PRO A 10 -6.65 -35.92 -52.71
C PRO A 10 -5.54 -36.93 -52.42
N TYR A 11 -4.74 -36.66 -51.39
CA TYR A 11 -3.61 -37.45 -50.91
C TYR A 11 -2.34 -37.48 -51.79
N GLU A 12 -2.36 -36.92 -53.00
CA GLU A 12 -1.18 -36.81 -53.86
C GLU A 12 -0.09 -35.93 -53.23
N ILE A 13 -0.53 -34.86 -52.57
CA ILE A 13 0.34 -33.91 -51.88
C ILE A 13 -0.04 -33.88 -50.41
N SER A 14 -0.11 -35.03 -49.76
CA SER A 14 -0.52 -35.16 -48.36
C SER A 14 0.62 -34.88 -47.37
N VAL A 15 0.24 -34.62 -46.12
CA VAL A 15 1.15 -34.55 -44.96
C VAL A 15 0.63 -35.52 -43.89
N GLU A 16 1.53 -36.30 -43.32
CA GLU A 16 1.25 -37.18 -42.18
C GLU A 16 1.54 -36.40 -40.89
N LEU A 17 0.57 -36.42 -39.98
CA LEU A 17 0.69 -35.82 -38.66
C LEU A 17 1.42 -36.80 -37.72
N ASP A 18 2.00 -36.29 -36.63
CA ASP A 18 2.73 -37.12 -35.65
C ASP A 18 1.87 -38.24 -35.03
N ASN A 19 0.54 -38.11 -35.10
CA ASN A 19 -0.43 -39.09 -34.64
C ASN A 19 -0.71 -40.21 -35.67
N GLY A 20 -0.06 -40.19 -36.84
CA GLY A 20 -0.25 -41.14 -37.95
C GLY A 20 -1.38 -40.78 -38.91
N ASP A 21 -2.19 -39.76 -38.60
CA ASP A 21 -3.28 -39.31 -39.47
C ASP A 21 -2.73 -38.57 -40.70
N LYS A 22 -3.20 -38.98 -41.88
CA LYS A 22 -2.80 -38.36 -43.15
C LYS A 22 -3.85 -37.38 -43.63
N LEU A 23 -3.47 -36.10 -43.74
CA LEU A 23 -4.35 -35.07 -44.29
C LEU A 23 -4.41 -35.19 -45.82
N PRO A 24 -5.58 -34.95 -46.45
CA PRO A 24 -5.74 -35.05 -47.90
C PRO A 24 -4.86 -34.07 -48.67
N TYR A 25 -4.46 -32.95 -48.06
CA TYR A 25 -3.58 -31.96 -48.65
C TYR A 25 -2.59 -31.39 -47.63
N ASP A 26 -1.38 -31.13 -48.08
CA ASP A 26 -0.36 -30.33 -47.43
C ASP A 26 -0.54 -28.88 -47.86
N LEU A 27 -1.02 -28.05 -46.93
CA LEU A 27 -1.31 -26.64 -47.18
C LEU A 27 -0.08 -25.87 -47.68
N SER A 28 1.13 -26.23 -47.22
CA SER A 28 2.36 -25.55 -47.64
C SER A 28 2.64 -25.75 -49.14
N LYS A 29 2.47 -26.98 -49.61
CA LYS A 29 2.67 -27.34 -51.01
C LYS A 29 1.54 -26.83 -51.90
N VAL A 30 0.30 -26.86 -51.43
CA VAL A 30 -0.85 -26.25 -52.13
C VAL A 30 -0.64 -24.74 -52.31
N LEU A 31 -0.21 -24.03 -51.27
CA LEU A 31 0.13 -22.60 -51.36
C LEU A 31 1.24 -22.33 -52.41
N MET A 32 2.27 -23.17 -52.44
CA MET A 32 3.36 -23.05 -53.42
C MET A 32 2.86 -23.26 -54.86
N MET A 33 1.95 -24.21 -55.09
CA MET A 33 1.32 -24.42 -56.39
C MET A 33 0.50 -23.22 -56.85
N HIS A 34 -0.29 -22.62 -55.95
CA HIS A 34 -1.05 -21.40 -56.26
C HIS A 34 -0.12 -20.23 -56.60
N HIS A 35 0.99 -20.07 -55.88
CA HIS A 35 1.99 -19.04 -56.16
C HIS A 35 2.62 -19.23 -57.56
N HIS A 36 2.99 -20.46 -57.91
CA HIS A 36 3.52 -20.76 -59.26
C HIS A 36 2.51 -20.53 -60.38
N ARG A 37 1.23 -20.78 -60.13
CA ARG A 37 0.16 -20.56 -61.13
C ARG A 37 -0.20 -19.09 -61.28
N ALA A 38 -0.23 -18.34 -60.19
CA ALA A 38 -0.43 -16.89 -60.22
C ALA A 38 0.66 -16.17 -61.02
N ALA A 39 1.87 -16.75 -61.09
CA ALA A 39 2.98 -16.24 -61.90
C ALA A 39 2.90 -16.59 -63.40
N ARG A 40 1.92 -17.39 -63.85
CA ARG A 40 1.78 -17.73 -65.27
C ARG A 40 1.07 -16.61 -66.02
N ALA A 41 1.65 -16.18 -67.13
CA ALA A 41 1.02 -15.20 -68.02
C ALA A 41 -0.30 -15.77 -68.58
N THR A 42 -1.38 -14.99 -68.48
CA THR A 42 -2.69 -15.36 -69.02
C THR A 42 -2.72 -15.14 -70.53
N GLN A 43 -3.44 -15.99 -71.26
CA GLN A 43 -3.70 -15.79 -72.71
C GLN A 43 -4.70 -14.66 -72.98
N PHE A 44 -5.43 -14.24 -71.96
CA PHE A 44 -6.33 -13.09 -72.01
C PHE A 44 -5.60 -11.82 -71.60
N ASN A 45 -5.93 -10.71 -72.28
CA ASN A 45 -5.49 -9.39 -71.87
C ASN A 45 -6.01 -9.09 -70.46
N ILE A 46 -5.10 -8.82 -69.54
CA ILE A 46 -5.44 -8.39 -68.19
C ILE A 46 -6.21 -7.07 -68.31
N PRO A 47 -7.40 -6.95 -67.69
CA PRO A 47 -8.15 -5.70 -67.74
C PRO A 47 -7.30 -4.56 -67.17
N PRO A 48 -7.34 -3.36 -67.78
CA PRO A 48 -6.59 -2.22 -67.26
C PRO A 48 -7.06 -1.91 -65.84
N GLY A 49 -6.10 -1.78 -64.92
CA GLY A 49 -6.40 -1.44 -63.53
C GLY A 49 -6.86 0.01 -63.36
N ILE A 50 -7.55 0.28 -62.26
CA ILE A 50 -7.89 1.64 -61.84
C ILE A 50 -6.71 2.24 -61.08
N CYS A 51 -6.30 3.46 -61.44
CA CYS A 51 -5.28 4.18 -60.70
C CYS A 51 -5.88 4.90 -59.48
N PRO A 52 -5.59 4.49 -58.24
CA PRO A 52 -6.20 5.08 -57.04
C PRO A 52 -5.81 6.55 -56.84
N GLN A 53 -4.58 6.92 -57.21
CA GLN A 53 -4.11 8.29 -57.09
C GLN A 53 -4.88 9.24 -58.02
N LYS A 54 -5.13 8.82 -59.27
CA LYS A 54 -5.94 9.60 -60.21
C LYS A 54 -7.38 9.75 -59.73
N ALA A 55 -7.98 8.67 -59.20
CA ALA A 55 -9.32 8.71 -58.63
C ALA A 55 -9.43 9.69 -57.44
N LEU A 56 -8.40 9.74 -56.59
CA LEU A 56 -8.33 10.67 -55.46
C LEU A 56 -8.18 12.13 -55.92
N GLN A 57 -7.28 12.41 -56.87
CA GLN A 57 -7.12 13.74 -57.45
C GLN A 57 -8.39 14.24 -58.16
N GLU A 58 -9.07 13.34 -58.88
CA GLU A 58 -10.33 13.67 -59.55
C GLU A 58 -11.41 14.03 -58.53
N ARG A 59 -11.53 13.23 -57.45
CA ARG A 59 -12.46 13.52 -56.35
C ARG A 59 -12.21 14.89 -55.72
N GLU A 60 -10.96 15.21 -55.40
CA GLU A 60 -10.59 16.52 -54.85
C GLU A 60 -10.93 17.65 -55.82
N SER A 61 -10.64 17.46 -57.11
CA SER A 61 -10.96 18.43 -58.16
C SER A 61 -12.47 18.65 -58.28
N ARG A 62 -13.29 17.58 -58.19
CA ARG A 62 -14.75 17.68 -58.21
C ARG A 62 -15.28 18.45 -56.99
N ILE A 63 -14.75 18.18 -55.80
CA ILE A 63 -15.12 18.87 -54.56
C ILE A 63 -14.79 20.36 -54.66
N ASN A 64 -13.58 20.71 -55.09
CA ASN A 64 -13.17 22.10 -55.25
C ASN A 64 -14.05 22.84 -56.26
N LYS A 65 -14.35 22.20 -57.41
CA LYS A 65 -15.27 22.78 -58.42
C LYS A 65 -16.68 23.01 -57.86
N GLN A 66 -17.19 22.11 -57.02
CA GLN A 66 -18.49 22.29 -56.38
C GLN A 66 -18.48 23.45 -55.39
N ILE A 67 -17.42 23.59 -54.60
CA ILE A 67 -17.22 24.72 -53.69
C ILE A 67 -17.16 26.03 -54.46
N ASP A 68 -16.37 26.09 -55.54
CA ASP A 68 -16.24 27.28 -56.38
C ASP A 68 -17.56 27.67 -57.05
N ALA A 69 -18.32 26.68 -57.56
CA ALA A 69 -19.64 26.90 -58.13
C ALA A 69 -20.59 27.48 -57.08
N ARG A 70 -20.64 26.87 -55.89
CA ARG A 70 -21.48 27.35 -54.79
C ARG A 70 -21.08 28.74 -54.31
N MET A 71 -19.80 29.05 -54.25
CA MET A 71 -19.31 30.39 -53.90
C MET A 71 -19.74 31.44 -54.92
N LYS A 72 -19.72 31.10 -56.22
CA LYS A 72 -20.23 31.99 -57.29
C LYS A 72 -21.73 32.21 -57.15
N ASP A 73 -22.51 31.15 -56.93
CA ASP A 73 -23.96 31.24 -56.74
C ASP A 73 -24.30 32.13 -55.55
N LEU A 74 -23.65 31.91 -54.39
CA LEU A 74 -23.87 32.71 -53.18
C LEU A 74 -23.47 34.18 -53.33
N ALA A 75 -22.56 34.50 -54.25
CA ALA A 75 -22.11 35.87 -54.51
C ALA A 75 -23.03 36.64 -55.46
N THR A 76 -23.77 35.96 -56.34
CA THR A 76 -24.61 36.58 -57.37
C THR A 76 -26.11 36.52 -57.07
N LEU A 77 -26.54 35.65 -56.15
CA LEU A 77 -27.95 35.40 -55.89
C LEU A 77 -28.61 36.57 -55.13
N SER A 78 -29.64 37.16 -55.74
CA SER A 78 -30.53 38.10 -55.06
C SER A 78 -31.52 37.31 -54.18
N MET A 79 -31.43 37.48 -52.88
CA MET A 79 -32.22 36.74 -51.89
C MET A 79 -33.03 37.69 -51.00
N PRO A 80 -34.21 37.25 -50.51
CA PRO A 80 -34.95 37.97 -49.48
C PRO A 80 -34.11 38.20 -48.22
N ASP A 81 -34.36 39.31 -47.51
CA ASP A 81 -33.56 39.72 -46.34
C ASP A 81 -33.47 38.64 -45.26
N GLU A 82 -34.50 37.81 -45.10
CA GLU A 82 -34.54 36.70 -44.14
C GLU A 82 -33.44 35.64 -44.36
N TYR A 83 -33.01 35.42 -45.62
CA TYR A 83 -32.00 34.42 -45.98
C TYR A 83 -30.62 35.02 -46.24
N ARG A 84 -30.52 36.35 -46.36
CA ARG A 84 -29.29 37.07 -46.70
C ARG A 84 -28.15 36.79 -45.71
N VAL A 85 -28.44 36.81 -44.41
CA VAL A 85 -27.46 36.55 -43.35
C VAL A 85 -26.91 35.12 -43.43
N LYS A 86 -27.76 34.13 -43.70
CA LYS A 86 -27.34 32.72 -43.82
C LYS A 86 -26.45 32.50 -45.04
N ALA A 87 -26.82 33.08 -46.19
CA ALA A 87 -26.02 33.01 -47.40
C ALA A 87 -24.64 33.67 -47.22
N GLU A 88 -24.58 34.79 -46.49
CA GLU A 88 -23.33 35.46 -46.18
C GLU A 88 -22.44 34.66 -45.23
N ILE A 89 -23.02 34.03 -44.20
CA ILE A 89 -22.29 33.10 -43.31
C ILE A 89 -21.73 31.93 -44.11
N GLU A 90 -22.52 31.31 -45.00
CA GLU A 90 -22.08 30.20 -45.85
C GLU A 90 -20.92 30.63 -46.76
N LEU A 91 -21.03 31.78 -47.43
CA LEU A 91 -19.98 32.31 -48.31
C LEU A 91 -18.67 32.56 -47.53
N ARG A 92 -18.77 33.16 -46.34
CA ARG A 92 -17.60 33.39 -45.46
C ARG A 92 -17.00 32.07 -44.97
N ALA A 93 -17.82 31.09 -44.64
CA ALA A 93 -17.37 29.75 -44.22
C ALA A 93 -16.62 29.04 -45.35
N LEU A 94 -17.14 29.06 -46.59
CA LEU A 94 -16.45 28.47 -47.76
C LEU A 94 -15.12 29.16 -48.06
N ARG A 95 -15.05 30.50 -47.96
CA ARG A 95 -13.79 31.27 -48.10
C ARG A 95 -12.74 30.91 -47.05
N LEU A 96 -13.18 30.57 -45.83
CA LEU A 96 -12.31 30.19 -44.71
C LEU A 96 -12.05 28.69 -44.62
N SER A 97 -12.60 27.86 -45.52
CA SER A 97 -12.46 26.41 -45.48
C SER A 97 -11.00 25.95 -45.49
N ASN A 98 -10.16 26.53 -46.36
CA ASN A 98 -8.74 26.21 -46.44
C ASN A 98 -7.97 26.62 -45.17
N PHE A 99 -8.30 27.79 -44.61
CA PHE A 99 -7.72 28.25 -43.35
C PHE A 99 -8.10 27.34 -42.18
N GLN A 100 -9.37 26.91 -42.12
CA GLN A 100 -9.85 25.95 -41.14
C GLN A 100 -9.12 24.60 -41.26
N ALA A 101 -8.92 24.10 -42.49
CA ALA A 101 -8.18 22.87 -42.73
C ALA A 101 -6.72 22.98 -42.27
N GLN A 102 -6.07 24.11 -42.53
CA GLN A 102 -4.71 24.39 -42.07
C GLN A 102 -4.62 24.36 -40.53
N ILE A 103 -5.46 25.13 -39.83
CA ILE A 103 -5.45 25.18 -38.35
C ILE A 103 -5.73 23.80 -37.75
N ARG A 104 -6.68 23.04 -38.31
CA ARG A 104 -6.93 21.66 -37.87
C ARG A 104 -5.70 20.79 -38.03
N ASN A 105 -4.99 20.88 -39.16
CA ASN A 105 -3.77 20.11 -39.39
C ASN A 105 -2.66 20.49 -38.40
N GLU A 106 -2.45 21.79 -38.13
CA GLU A 106 -1.46 22.27 -37.17
C GLU A 106 -1.76 21.76 -35.75
N VAL A 107 -3.00 21.88 -35.30
CA VAL A 107 -3.44 21.38 -33.99
C VAL A 107 -3.28 19.86 -33.89
N MET A 108 -3.70 19.12 -34.91
CA MET A 108 -3.56 17.66 -34.92
C MET A 108 -2.09 17.23 -34.96
N HIS A 109 -1.22 17.98 -35.63
CA HIS A 109 0.21 17.71 -35.67
C HIS A 109 0.86 17.92 -34.29
N ALA A 110 0.54 19.03 -33.63
CA ALA A 110 0.99 19.31 -32.27
C ALA A 110 0.49 18.24 -31.29
N LEU A 111 -0.81 17.91 -31.34
CA LEU A 111 -1.40 16.88 -30.48
C LEU A 111 -0.71 15.53 -30.70
N LYS A 112 -0.54 15.10 -31.96
CA LYS A 112 0.12 13.83 -32.28
C LYS A 112 1.54 13.80 -31.72
N ARG A 113 2.32 14.88 -31.88
CA ARG A 113 3.67 14.97 -31.35
C ARG A 113 3.68 14.84 -29.82
N ASP A 114 2.78 15.55 -29.15
CA ASP A 114 2.77 15.62 -27.68
C ASP A 114 2.17 14.36 -27.03
N THR A 115 1.24 13.67 -27.71
CA THR A 115 0.63 12.41 -27.21
C THR A 115 1.42 11.16 -27.60
N THR A 116 2.34 11.24 -28.57
CA THR A 116 3.13 10.08 -28.99
C THR A 116 4.24 9.84 -27.99
N LEU A 117 4.07 8.81 -27.15
CA LEU A 117 5.13 8.37 -26.24
C LEU A 117 6.32 7.83 -27.03
N ILE A 118 7.49 8.45 -26.86
CA ILE A 118 8.75 8.00 -27.48
C ILE A 118 9.07 6.55 -27.08
N THR A 119 8.61 6.11 -25.91
CA THR A 119 8.71 4.73 -25.42
C THR A 119 8.05 3.70 -26.34
N ALA A 120 6.98 4.07 -27.06
CA ALA A 120 6.32 3.17 -28.01
C ALA A 120 7.07 3.06 -29.34
N LEU A 121 7.74 4.14 -29.76
CA LEU A 121 8.52 4.21 -31.01
C LEU A 121 9.86 3.46 -30.91
N SER A 122 10.50 3.51 -29.74
CA SER A 122 11.74 2.78 -29.47
C SER A 122 11.66 2.01 -28.15
N PRO A 123 11.06 0.80 -28.15
CA PRO A 123 10.99 -0.03 -26.96
C PRO A 123 12.37 -0.39 -26.39
N PHE A 124 13.38 -0.50 -27.27
CA PHE A 124 14.74 -0.85 -26.87
C PHE A 124 15.50 0.29 -26.18
N ALA A 125 15.18 1.56 -26.48
CA ALA A 125 15.85 2.70 -25.85
C ALA A 125 15.56 2.80 -24.34
N TYR A 126 14.38 2.34 -23.91
CA TYR A 126 13.97 2.38 -22.50
C TYR A 126 14.06 1.02 -21.80
N ARG A 127 14.37 -0.05 -22.55
CA ARG A 127 14.53 -1.39 -22.00
C ARG A 127 15.86 -1.50 -21.23
N ARG A 128 15.77 -1.73 -19.92
CA ARG A 128 16.94 -2.09 -19.10
C ARG A 128 17.24 -3.58 -19.24
N THR A 129 18.18 -3.92 -20.11
CA THR A 129 18.64 -5.30 -20.26
C THR A 129 19.46 -5.71 -19.05
N LYS A 130 18.94 -6.63 -18.24
CA LYS A 130 19.68 -7.20 -17.11
C LYS A 130 20.64 -8.28 -17.61
N ARG A 131 21.94 -8.07 -17.37
CA ARG A 131 22.96 -9.11 -17.53
C ARG A 131 23.23 -9.76 -16.19
N GLN A 132 23.27 -11.08 -16.16
CA GLN A 132 23.63 -11.86 -14.97
C GLN A 132 25.15 -11.98 -14.92
N SER A 133 25.78 -11.41 -13.90
CA SER A 133 27.23 -11.52 -13.70
C SER A 133 27.54 -12.35 -12.45
N LEU A 134 28.63 -13.13 -12.51
CA LEU A 134 29.09 -13.92 -11.35
C LEU A 134 29.44 -13.04 -10.15
N ARG A 135 29.94 -11.82 -10.38
CA ARG A 135 30.24 -10.86 -9.31
C ARG A 135 28.98 -10.48 -8.53
N GLU A 136 27.90 -10.15 -9.23
CA GLU A 136 26.62 -9.82 -8.58
C GLU A 136 26.08 -11.00 -7.79
N ALA A 137 26.11 -12.22 -8.35
CA ALA A 137 25.66 -13.42 -7.67
C ALA A 137 26.44 -13.66 -6.35
N ARG A 138 27.78 -13.55 -6.40
CA ARG A 138 28.64 -13.71 -5.21
C ARG A 138 28.39 -12.64 -4.15
N VAL A 139 28.19 -11.38 -4.55
CA VAL A 139 27.89 -10.29 -3.61
C VAL A 139 26.54 -10.52 -2.93
N THR A 140 25.52 -10.90 -3.69
CA THR A 140 24.19 -11.21 -3.16
C THR A 140 24.24 -12.40 -2.20
N GLU A 141 24.89 -13.50 -2.59
CA GLU A 141 25.03 -14.68 -1.73
C GLU A 141 25.76 -14.38 -0.41
N ASN A 142 26.85 -13.61 -0.48
CA ASN A 142 27.58 -13.19 0.71
C ASN A 142 26.71 -12.31 1.62
N LEU A 143 25.98 -11.35 1.04
CA LEU A 143 25.07 -10.48 1.80
C LEU A 143 23.94 -11.28 2.45
N GLU A 144 23.35 -12.24 1.74
CA GLU A 144 22.31 -13.13 2.27
C GLU A 144 22.84 -14.04 3.39
N ARG A 145 24.05 -14.59 3.21
CA ARG A 145 24.73 -15.37 4.25
C ARG A 145 24.97 -14.53 5.50
N HIS A 146 25.48 -13.31 5.35
CA HIS A 146 25.67 -12.38 6.47
C HIS A 146 24.35 -12.06 7.18
N ARG A 147 23.29 -11.70 6.43
CA ARG A 147 21.96 -11.44 6.98
C ARG A 147 21.40 -12.65 7.75
N LYS A 148 21.60 -13.86 7.24
CA LYS A 148 21.15 -15.10 7.90
C LYS A 148 21.88 -15.32 9.22
N ILE A 149 23.21 -15.14 9.25
CA ILE A 149 24.03 -15.29 10.46
C ILE A 149 23.64 -14.23 11.50
N GLU A 150 23.45 -12.97 11.09
CA GLU A 150 23.01 -11.89 12.00
C GLU A 150 21.62 -12.16 12.58
N ALA A 151 20.66 -12.60 11.75
CA ALA A 151 19.32 -12.95 12.20
C ALA A 151 19.35 -14.12 13.21
N GLU A 152 20.17 -15.14 12.95
CA GLU A 152 20.33 -16.26 13.89
C GLU A 152 20.98 -15.82 15.20
N LYS A 153 22.04 -15.00 15.14
CA LYS A 153 22.69 -14.43 16.33
C LYS A 153 21.71 -13.61 17.16
N LYS A 154 20.90 -12.77 16.51
CA LYS A 154 19.85 -11.97 17.16
C LYS A 154 18.82 -12.88 17.84
N ARG A 155 18.33 -13.91 17.16
CA ARG A 155 17.38 -14.88 17.73
C ARG A 155 17.96 -15.62 18.95
N ARG A 156 19.24 -16.01 18.89
CA ARG A 156 19.93 -16.63 20.04
C ARG A 156 20.07 -15.67 21.21
N GLN A 157 20.41 -14.41 20.94
CA GLN A 157 20.49 -13.37 21.97
C GLN A 157 19.11 -13.13 22.61
N GLU A 158 18.05 -12.98 21.83
CA GLU A 158 16.68 -12.80 22.34
C GLU A 158 16.22 -13.97 23.23
N ALA A 159 16.61 -15.21 22.87
CA ALA A 159 16.33 -16.37 23.71
C ALA A 159 17.12 -16.35 25.02
N ALA A 160 18.40 -15.96 24.99
CA ALA A 160 19.24 -15.82 26.18
C ALA A 160 18.73 -14.68 27.10
N ASP A 161 18.39 -13.53 26.54
CA ASP A 161 17.86 -12.38 27.27
C ASP A 161 16.55 -12.73 27.97
N ARG A 162 15.65 -13.47 27.28
CA ARG A 162 14.41 -13.96 27.88
C ARG A 162 14.67 -14.84 29.10
N LEU A 163 15.62 -15.76 29.00
CA LEU A 163 15.98 -16.62 30.13
C LEU A 163 16.57 -15.78 31.28
N GLN A 164 17.45 -14.83 30.98
CA GLN A 164 18.01 -13.92 31.97
C GLN A 164 16.93 -13.11 32.68
N HIS A 165 15.93 -12.59 31.96
CA HIS A 165 14.78 -11.89 32.55
C HIS A 165 13.97 -12.79 33.49
N ILE A 166 13.73 -14.05 33.11
CA ILE A 166 13.01 -15.01 33.97
C ILE A 166 13.82 -15.30 35.25
N MET A 167 15.13 -15.52 35.13
CA MET A 167 16.01 -15.78 36.27
C MET A 167 16.08 -14.58 37.22
N GLU A 168 16.20 -13.38 36.67
CA GLU A 168 16.22 -12.12 37.42
C GLU A 168 14.88 -11.90 38.15
N HIS A 169 13.74 -12.15 37.49
CA HIS A 169 12.43 -12.09 38.14
C HIS A 169 12.32 -13.07 39.32
N ALA A 170 12.76 -14.33 39.13
CA ALA A 170 12.76 -15.32 40.21
C ALA A 170 13.65 -14.92 41.40
N ARG A 171 14.78 -14.26 41.13
CA ARG A 171 15.63 -13.68 42.18
C ARG A 171 14.91 -12.56 42.93
N ARG A 172 14.35 -11.58 42.21
CA ARG A 172 13.60 -10.46 42.81
C ARG A 172 12.41 -10.94 43.64
N PHE A 173 11.72 -11.99 43.18
CA PHE A 173 10.60 -12.59 43.90
C PHE A 173 11.04 -13.17 45.24
N ARG A 174 12.15 -13.92 45.28
CA ARG A 174 12.72 -14.44 46.54
C ARG A 174 13.16 -13.31 47.47
N GLU A 175 13.80 -12.27 46.94
CA GLU A 175 14.24 -11.11 47.72
C GLU A 175 13.06 -10.33 48.29
N PHE A 176 11.96 -10.17 47.53
CA PHE A 176 10.71 -9.57 47.99
C PHE A 176 10.13 -10.30 49.20
N HIS A 177 9.98 -11.63 49.12
CA HIS A 177 9.45 -12.41 50.23
C HIS A 177 10.37 -12.38 51.46
N ARG A 178 11.69 -12.42 51.26
CA ARG A 178 12.66 -12.27 52.34
C ARG A 178 12.55 -10.89 53.01
N SER A 179 12.43 -9.83 52.21
CA SER A 179 12.25 -8.46 52.70
C SER A 179 10.94 -8.30 53.48
N ASN A 180 9.85 -8.92 53.00
CA ASN A 180 8.56 -8.90 53.69
C ASN A 180 8.63 -9.65 55.04
N ALA A 181 9.28 -10.82 55.08
CA ALA A 181 9.50 -11.55 56.32
C ALA A 181 10.33 -10.73 57.33
N ASN A 182 11.38 -10.05 56.86
CA ASN A 182 12.18 -9.14 57.69
C ASN A 182 11.34 -7.96 58.22
N THR A 183 10.45 -7.41 57.40
CA THR A 183 9.56 -6.30 57.79
C THR A 183 8.56 -6.77 58.84
N LEU A 184 7.97 -7.96 58.66
CA LEU A 184 7.08 -8.57 59.64
C LEU A 184 7.77 -8.81 60.99
N ASP A 185 8.99 -9.34 60.98
CA ASP A 185 9.78 -9.57 62.20
C ASP A 185 10.10 -8.25 62.93
N LYS A 186 10.48 -7.20 62.18
CA LYS A 186 10.70 -5.86 62.75
C LYS A 186 9.43 -5.31 63.39
N THR A 187 8.28 -5.41 62.72
CA THR A 187 7.00 -4.96 63.27
C THR A 187 6.61 -5.73 64.52
N LYS A 188 6.78 -7.07 64.53
CA LYS A 188 6.54 -7.91 65.71
C LYS A 188 7.38 -7.45 66.90
N LYS A 189 8.68 -7.24 66.70
CA LYS A 189 9.60 -6.74 67.74
C LYS A 189 9.21 -5.36 68.22
N ALA A 190 8.80 -4.45 67.32
CA ALA A 190 8.33 -3.12 67.67
C ALA A 190 7.06 -3.16 68.55
N ILE A 191 6.10 -4.04 68.23
CA ILE A 191 4.87 -4.22 69.02
C ILE A 191 5.21 -4.73 70.42
N VAL A 192 6.04 -5.77 70.54
CA VAL A 192 6.46 -6.30 71.85
C VAL A 192 7.16 -5.23 72.67
N THR A 193 8.08 -4.49 72.05
CA THR A 193 8.81 -3.39 72.69
C THR A 193 7.86 -2.27 73.16
N TYR A 194 6.83 -1.94 72.35
CA TYR A 194 5.81 -0.96 72.71
C TYR A 194 5.04 -1.37 73.96
N PHE A 195 4.57 -2.63 74.04
CA PHE A 195 3.85 -3.12 75.23
C PHE A 195 4.74 -3.17 76.47
N LEU A 196 5.99 -3.65 76.36
CA LEU A 196 6.93 -3.65 77.48
C LEU A 196 7.23 -2.24 78.00
N ASN A 197 7.41 -1.28 77.08
CA ASN A 197 7.60 0.12 77.44
C ASN A 197 6.33 0.73 78.05
N SER A 198 5.15 0.42 77.52
CA SER A 198 3.86 0.89 78.06
C SER A 198 3.61 0.37 79.47
N GLU A 199 3.90 -0.91 79.76
CA GLU A 199 3.81 -1.45 81.11
C GLU A 199 4.81 -0.80 82.07
N ARG A 200 6.03 -0.55 81.61
CA ARG A 200 7.05 0.14 82.41
C ARG A 200 6.65 1.58 82.74
N GLU A 201 6.08 2.32 81.79
CA GLU A 201 5.57 3.67 82.02
C GLU A 201 4.34 3.65 82.94
N LYS A 202 3.42 2.70 82.80
CA LYS A 202 2.30 2.52 83.74
C LYS A 202 2.78 2.29 85.17
N LYS A 203 3.79 1.42 85.38
CA LYS A 203 4.39 1.20 86.72
C LYS A 203 5.04 2.47 87.28
N LYS A 204 5.78 3.23 86.45
CA LYS A 204 6.35 4.52 86.87
C LYS A 204 5.28 5.55 87.22
N GLU A 205 4.17 5.61 86.47
CA GLU A 205 3.04 6.49 86.78
C GLU A 205 2.36 6.10 88.09
N GLU A 206 2.19 4.80 88.35
CA GLU A 206 1.66 4.28 89.62
C GLU A 206 2.57 4.66 90.78
N GLU A 207 3.88 4.43 90.67
CA GLU A 207 4.85 4.86 91.67
C GLU A 207 4.83 6.39 91.87
N ARG A 208 4.67 7.18 90.80
CA ARG A 208 4.59 8.64 90.90
C ARG A 208 3.33 9.08 91.65
N LYS A 209 2.18 8.50 91.31
CA LYS A 209 0.91 8.76 92.01
C LYS A 209 0.98 8.35 93.48
N GLU A 210 1.62 7.23 93.79
CA GLU A 210 1.83 6.80 95.18
C GLU A 210 2.76 7.75 95.93
N ARG A 211 3.85 8.22 95.33
CA ARG A 211 4.73 9.23 95.94
C ARG A 211 3.99 10.55 96.18
N GLU A 212 3.23 11.04 95.21
CA GLU A 212 2.39 12.24 95.36
C GLU A 212 1.35 12.05 96.47
N ARG A 213 0.72 10.87 96.56
CA ARG A 213 -0.22 10.51 97.63
C ARG A 213 0.45 10.49 99.01
N MET A 214 1.63 9.88 99.12
CA MET A 214 2.40 9.82 100.38
C MET A 214 2.96 11.18 100.78
N GLN A 215 3.30 12.05 99.82
CA GLN A 215 3.75 13.41 100.08
C GLN A 215 2.62 14.25 100.68
N LYS A 216 1.43 14.25 100.06
CA LYS A 216 0.26 14.97 100.61
C LYS A 216 -0.18 14.47 101.99
N LEU A 217 -0.03 13.18 102.25
CA LEU A 217 -0.26 12.61 103.58
C LEU A 217 0.75 13.11 104.62
N ARG A 218 2.00 13.36 104.20
CA ARG A 218 3.08 13.88 105.07
C ARG A 218 2.94 15.39 105.33
N GLU A 219 2.32 16.12 104.42
CA GLU A 219 2.08 17.57 104.51
C GLU A 219 0.78 17.93 105.29
N GLU A 220 0.07 16.94 105.85
CA GLU A 220 -1.19 17.12 106.62
C GLU A 220 -2.34 17.82 105.83
N ASP A 221 -2.28 17.82 104.50
CA ASP A 221 -3.33 18.36 103.61
C ASP A 221 -4.48 17.35 103.42
N GLU A 222 -5.43 17.36 104.35
CA GLU A 222 -6.61 16.49 104.31
C GLU A 222 -7.51 16.73 103.07
N GLU A 223 -7.58 17.96 102.56
CA GLU A 223 -8.41 18.30 101.39
C GLU A 223 -7.82 17.76 100.09
N GLY A 224 -6.50 17.90 99.91
CA GLY A 224 -5.79 17.40 98.74
C GLY A 224 -5.82 15.87 98.63
N TYR A 225 -5.81 15.16 99.76
CA TYR A 225 -5.90 13.70 99.80
C TYR A 225 -7.31 13.17 99.46
N ARG A 226 -8.37 13.83 99.93
CA ARG A 226 -9.76 13.47 99.58
C ARG A 226 -10.03 13.63 98.09
N LYS A 227 -9.55 14.70 97.45
CA LYS A 227 -9.69 14.90 95.99
C LYS A 227 -9.04 13.79 95.17
N LEU A 228 -7.87 13.31 95.57
CA LEU A 228 -7.21 12.16 94.93
C LEU A 228 -8.01 10.85 95.07
N LEU A 229 -8.67 10.64 96.21
CA LEU A 229 -9.57 9.52 96.47
C LEU A 229 -10.85 9.58 95.62
N ASP A 230 -11.43 10.77 95.48
CA ASP A 230 -12.61 10.99 94.65
C ASP A 230 -12.28 10.85 93.16
N GLU A 231 -11.13 11.36 92.70
CA GLU A 231 -10.65 11.16 91.33
C GLU A 231 -10.38 9.69 91.01
N THR A 232 -9.83 8.93 91.95
CA THR A 232 -9.62 7.48 91.77
C THR A 232 -10.94 6.71 91.76
N LYS A 233 -11.91 7.06 92.63
CA LYS A 233 -13.27 6.53 92.56
C LYS A 233 -13.95 6.83 91.23
N ALA A 234 -13.91 8.07 90.77
CA ALA A 234 -14.53 8.49 89.51
C ALA A 234 -13.88 7.78 88.30
N ARG A 235 -12.56 7.59 88.31
CA ARG A 235 -11.84 6.83 87.28
C ARG A 235 -12.23 5.36 87.27
N SER A 236 -12.36 4.74 88.44
CA SER A 236 -12.83 3.36 88.55
C SER A 236 -14.25 3.23 88.01
N PHE A 237 -15.13 4.18 88.32
CA PHE A 237 -16.50 4.20 87.81
C PHE A 237 -16.55 4.26 86.27
N ARG A 238 -15.76 5.14 85.64
CA ARG A 238 -15.68 5.24 84.17
C ARG A 238 -15.17 3.96 83.49
N ARG A 239 -14.23 3.23 84.12
CA ARG A 239 -13.74 1.94 83.58
C ARG A 239 -14.79 0.83 83.58
N TYR A 240 -15.88 0.96 84.33
CA TYR A 240 -16.99 0.02 84.31
C TYR A 240 -18.10 0.42 83.31
N GLU A 241 -18.03 1.63 82.73
CA GLU A 241 -18.98 2.12 81.73
C GLU A 241 -18.48 2.03 80.28
N GLU A 242 -17.19 1.81 80.05
CA GLU A 242 -16.55 1.50 78.74
C GLU A 242 -16.34 -0.01 78.55
#